data_AF-A0A127MDA6-F1
#
_entry.id   AF-A0A127MDA6-F1
#
_cell.length_a   1.000
_cell.length_b   1.000
_cell.length_c   1.000
_cell.angle_alpha   90.00
_cell.angle_beta   90.00
_cell.angle_gamma   90.00
#
_symmetry.space_group_name_H-M   'P 1'
#
loop_
_entity.id
_entity.type
_entity.pdbx_description
1 polymer ?
#
loop_
_entity_poly.entity_id
_entity_poly.type
_entity_poly.pdbx_seq_one_letter_code
_entity_poly.pdbx_strand_id
1 'polypeptide(L)'
;MAELASTDSKRSDAGGQSLCPDDGPVLPMTGICEGRATNYLNIVDGDAPQLPDNCHWSVNETAVADQLLLYLAATCDGKKAELGFAGGAHFAELNLAWSAVANESLEDTVLIRIGSAEPGRPYQNILFYAQDAMDDSAAAEQCMVRPAGVDGWPADAMVIDVSPEEAAKAPSDEPRTACGMFGLDQDNSSYWRVFQGYSWWFQLSQDAYQDIDPRSLTLVQPDGTGGWMTVE
;
A
#
# COMPACT_ATOMS: atom_id res chain seq x y z
N MET A 1 52.48 -1.23 -48.50
CA MET A 1 52.17 0.14 -48.05
C MET A 1 50.66 0.25 -48.01
N ALA A 2 49.94 0.43 -46.90
CA ALA A 2 50.28 0.63 -45.49
C ALA A 2 49.08 0.09 -44.67
N GLU A 3 49.37 -0.40 -43.46
CA GLU A 3 48.42 -0.63 -42.37
C GLU A 3 47.74 0.66 -41.92
N LEU A 4 46.47 0.59 -41.51
CA LEU A 4 45.86 1.35 -40.41
C LEU A 4 44.73 0.45 -39.86
N ALA A 5 44.95 -0.32 -38.78
CA ALA A 5 44.94 0.07 -37.37
C ALA A 5 43.54 0.41 -36.82
N SER A 6 43.11 -0.47 -35.91
CA SER A 6 42.00 -0.42 -34.94
C SER A 6 41.62 0.96 -34.38
N THR A 7 40.33 1.16 -34.14
CA THR A 7 39.89 1.64 -32.81
C THR A 7 38.47 1.21 -32.51
N ASP A 8 38.40 0.10 -31.80
CA ASP A 8 37.31 -0.36 -30.95
C ASP A 8 36.96 0.75 -29.94
N SER A 9 35.84 1.46 -30.14
CA SER A 9 35.38 2.47 -29.19
C SER A 9 34.47 1.80 -28.17
N LYS A 10 35.10 1.14 -27.19
CA LYS A 10 34.48 0.88 -25.89
C LYS A 10 33.99 2.22 -25.31
N ARG A 11 32.68 2.49 -25.40
CA ARG A 11 32.03 3.42 -24.49
C ARG A 11 31.88 2.73 -23.13
N SER A 12 32.98 2.74 -22.41
CA SER A 12 32.98 2.74 -20.95
C SER A 12 32.63 4.16 -20.53
N ASP A 13 31.35 4.45 -20.28
CA ASP A 13 31.01 5.45 -19.27
C ASP A 13 31.08 4.70 -17.93
N ALA A 14 32.16 4.80 -17.16
CA ALA A 14 32.54 5.95 -16.33
C ALA A 14 31.42 6.27 -15.32
N GLY A 15 31.70 5.98 -14.04
CA GLY A 15 30.77 6.11 -12.93
C GLY A 15 30.08 7.47 -12.91
N GLY A 16 28.76 7.44 -13.11
CA GLY A 16 27.90 8.55 -12.70
C GLY A 16 28.04 8.69 -11.20
N GLN A 17 28.53 9.84 -10.74
CA GLN A 17 28.36 10.21 -9.34
C GLN A 17 26.87 10.11 -9.04
N SER A 18 26.53 9.34 -8.01
CA SER A 18 25.15 9.34 -7.55
C SER A 18 24.74 10.78 -7.24
N LEU A 19 23.56 11.17 -7.70
CA LEU A 19 22.97 12.48 -7.40
C LEU A 19 22.63 12.62 -5.91
N CYS A 20 22.72 11.52 -5.17
CA CYS A 20 22.38 11.45 -3.78
C CYS A 20 23.62 11.49 -2.88
N PRO A 21 23.58 12.29 -1.79
CA PRO A 21 24.71 12.37 -0.86
C PRO A 21 25.09 11.06 -0.15
N ASP A 22 24.21 10.07 -0.16
CA ASP A 22 24.41 8.72 0.38
C ASP A 22 24.80 7.69 -0.70
N ASP A 23 25.13 8.16 -1.90
CA ASP A 23 25.34 7.37 -3.10
C ASP A 23 24.16 6.46 -3.53
N GLY A 24 22.98 6.64 -2.93
CA GLY A 24 21.78 5.86 -3.20
C GLY A 24 21.07 6.22 -4.51
N PRO A 25 20.06 5.44 -4.93
CA PRO A 25 19.24 5.77 -6.08
C PRO A 25 18.33 6.97 -5.80
N VAL A 26 17.94 7.65 -6.89
CA VAL A 26 16.92 8.69 -6.89
C VAL A 26 15.58 8.06 -7.27
N LEU A 27 14.51 8.42 -6.56
CA LEU A 27 13.14 8.06 -6.89
C LEU A 27 12.71 8.76 -8.21
N PRO A 28 12.20 8.03 -9.21
CA PRO A 28 12.06 8.53 -10.59
C PRO A 28 11.02 9.64 -10.82
N MET A 29 9.94 9.66 -10.03
CA MET A 29 8.84 10.63 -10.06
C MET A 29 9.11 11.82 -9.12
N THR A 30 9.47 11.59 -7.85
CA THR A 30 9.72 12.70 -6.91
C THR A 30 11.08 13.37 -7.11
N GLY A 31 12.07 12.64 -7.63
CA GLY A 31 13.46 13.09 -7.66
C GLY A 31 14.14 13.09 -6.29
N ILE A 32 13.50 12.53 -5.25
CA ILE A 32 14.07 12.45 -3.90
C ILE A 32 15.03 11.26 -3.83
N CYS A 33 16.16 11.43 -3.15
CA CYS A 33 17.04 10.32 -2.81
C CYS A 33 16.34 9.30 -1.92
N GLU A 34 16.40 8.02 -2.25
CA GLU A 34 15.64 6.97 -1.56
C GLU A 34 15.88 6.98 -0.04
N GLY A 35 17.15 7.12 0.40
CA GLY A 35 17.49 7.20 1.81
C GLY A 35 16.88 8.42 2.53
N ARG A 36 16.67 9.53 1.80
CA ARG A 36 15.99 10.72 2.34
C ARG A 36 14.47 10.61 2.31
N ALA A 37 13.91 9.87 1.35
CA ALA A 37 12.47 9.67 1.19
C ALA A 37 11.84 8.99 2.43
N THR A 38 12.63 8.18 3.16
CA THR A 38 12.21 7.58 4.44
C THR A 38 11.69 8.60 5.46
N ASN A 39 12.19 9.84 5.45
CA ASN A 39 11.74 10.90 6.36
C ASN A 39 10.33 11.43 6.06
N TYR A 40 9.80 11.11 4.88
CA TYR A 40 8.42 11.45 4.51
C TYR A 40 7.44 10.36 4.94
N LEU A 41 7.91 9.13 5.19
CA LEU A 41 7.02 8.02 5.51
C LEU A 41 6.43 8.17 6.92
N ASN A 42 5.10 8.18 7.01
CA ASN A 42 4.38 8.09 8.26
C ASN A 42 4.06 6.62 8.59
N ILE A 43 5.07 5.90 9.08
CA ILE A 43 4.91 4.48 9.44
C ILE A 43 4.18 4.39 10.77
N VAL A 44 2.95 3.87 10.74
CA VAL A 44 2.15 3.63 11.95
C VAL A 44 2.64 2.40 12.72
N ASP A 45 2.34 2.36 14.02
CA ASP A 45 2.63 1.21 14.89
C ASP A 45 1.98 -0.08 14.37
N GLY A 46 2.58 -1.22 14.71
CA GLY A 46 2.22 -2.56 14.21
C GLY A 46 3.49 -3.33 13.84
N ASP A 47 3.36 -4.55 13.32
CA ASP A 47 4.53 -5.33 12.87
C ASP A 47 4.78 -5.13 11.37
N ALA A 48 6.07 -5.00 11.01
CA ALA A 48 6.44 -5.08 9.60
C ALA A 48 6.15 -6.50 9.10
N PRO A 49 5.60 -6.68 7.89
CA PRO A 49 5.61 -7.99 7.27
C PRO A 49 7.05 -8.52 7.25
N GLN A 50 7.21 -9.79 7.63
CA GLN A 50 8.50 -10.46 7.48
C GLN A 50 8.86 -10.48 6.00
N LEU A 51 10.15 -10.46 5.68
CA LEU A 51 10.64 -10.62 4.31
C LEU A 51 11.47 -11.90 4.22
N PRO A 52 11.57 -12.53 3.04
CA PRO A 52 12.58 -13.56 2.81
C PRO A 52 14.00 -13.01 3.04
N ASP A 53 14.94 -13.87 3.42
CA ASP A 53 16.32 -13.45 3.78
C ASP A 53 17.07 -12.68 2.67
N ASN A 54 16.74 -12.91 1.40
CA ASN A 54 17.34 -12.22 0.25
C ASN A 54 16.67 -10.88 -0.09
N CYS A 55 15.70 -10.46 0.71
CA CYS A 55 14.91 -9.25 0.49
C CYS A 55 15.15 -8.23 1.60
N HIS A 56 14.94 -6.96 1.29
CA HIS A 56 14.94 -5.88 2.27
C HIS A 56 13.90 -4.81 1.90
N TRP A 57 13.49 -4.01 2.89
CA TRP A 57 12.61 -2.87 2.66
C TRP A 57 13.39 -1.69 2.08
N SER A 58 12.79 -1.05 1.08
CA SER A 58 13.33 0.10 0.36
C SER A 58 12.18 1.03 -0.03
N VAL A 59 12.40 2.33 -0.13
CA VAL A 59 11.30 3.24 -0.51
C VAL A 59 11.01 3.11 -1.99
N ASN A 60 9.74 3.02 -2.36
CA ASN A 60 9.27 3.19 -3.73
C ASN A 60 8.17 4.25 -3.79
N GLU A 61 7.77 4.58 -5.01
CA GLU A 61 6.69 5.51 -5.25
C GLU A 61 5.80 5.10 -6.43
N THR A 62 4.55 5.52 -6.36
CA THR A 62 3.60 5.37 -7.48
C THR A 62 2.72 6.61 -7.59
N ALA A 63 2.26 6.92 -8.79
CA ALA A 63 1.35 8.03 -9.01
C ALA A 63 -0.07 7.66 -8.59
N VAL A 64 -0.72 8.51 -7.80
CA VAL A 64 -2.10 8.34 -7.34
C VAL A 64 -2.85 9.62 -7.62
N ALA A 65 -3.67 9.62 -8.67
CA ALA A 65 -4.33 10.82 -9.19
C ALA A 65 -3.36 12.00 -9.44
N ASP A 66 -3.50 13.11 -8.71
CA ASP A 66 -2.64 14.31 -8.78
C ASP A 66 -1.54 14.33 -7.69
N GLN A 67 -1.41 13.24 -6.93
CA GLN A 67 -0.47 13.06 -5.83
C GLN A 67 0.51 11.92 -6.14
N LEU A 68 1.53 11.76 -5.31
CA LEU A 68 2.40 10.59 -5.32
C LEU A 68 2.26 9.84 -4.00
N LEU A 69 2.22 8.52 -4.07
CA LEU A 69 2.24 7.64 -2.91
C LEU A 69 3.66 7.13 -2.70
N LEU A 70 4.26 7.46 -1.55
CA LEU A 70 5.49 6.84 -1.06
C LEU A 70 5.14 5.63 -0.19
N TYR A 71 5.91 4.56 -0.30
CA TYR A 71 5.72 3.34 0.48
C TYR A 71 7.01 2.53 0.58
N LEU A 72 7.12 1.67 1.59
CA LEU A 72 8.16 0.65 1.66
C LEU A 72 7.76 -0.54 0.79
N ALA A 73 8.64 -0.88 -0.13
CA ALA A 73 8.54 -2.00 -1.05
C ALA A 73 9.66 -3.00 -0.76
N ALA A 74 9.36 -4.29 -0.88
CA ALA A 74 10.36 -5.33 -0.87
C ALA A 74 11.28 -5.15 -2.08
N THR A 75 12.58 -5.18 -1.84
CA THR A 75 13.61 -5.31 -2.87
C THR A 75 14.32 -6.63 -2.69
N CYS A 76 14.17 -7.52 -3.66
CA CYS A 76 14.77 -8.85 -3.70
C CYS A 76 15.67 -8.93 -4.94
N ASP A 77 16.94 -9.32 -4.76
CA ASP A 77 17.90 -9.44 -5.86
C ASP A 77 17.98 -8.19 -6.77
N GLY A 78 17.83 -7.00 -6.17
CA GLY A 78 17.88 -5.71 -6.86
C GLY A 78 16.61 -5.32 -7.63
N LYS A 79 15.55 -6.12 -7.56
CA LYS A 79 14.23 -5.78 -8.11
C LYS A 79 13.30 -5.37 -6.99
N LYS A 80 12.59 -4.26 -7.19
CA LYS A 80 11.69 -3.67 -6.21
C LYS A 80 10.24 -3.98 -6.56
N ALA A 81 9.39 -4.19 -5.57
CA ALA A 81 7.96 -4.35 -5.78
C ALA A 81 7.32 -3.02 -6.23
N GLU A 82 6.33 -3.11 -7.11
CA GLU A 82 5.70 -1.95 -7.73
C GLU A 82 4.19 -2.00 -7.58
N LEU A 83 3.61 -0.87 -7.16
CA LEU A 83 2.17 -0.67 -7.14
C LEU A 83 1.74 0.07 -8.41
N GLY A 84 0.75 -0.48 -9.10
CA GLY A 84 0.00 0.22 -10.14
C GLY A 84 -1.20 0.94 -9.55
N PHE A 85 -1.61 2.04 -10.16
CA PHE A 85 -2.83 2.77 -9.80
C PHE A 85 -3.85 2.70 -10.92
N ALA A 86 -5.09 2.34 -10.57
CA ALA A 86 -6.23 2.37 -11.47
C ALA A 86 -7.36 3.21 -10.87
N GLY A 87 -7.79 4.26 -11.58
CA GLY A 87 -8.99 5.00 -11.21
C GLY A 87 -10.26 4.21 -11.52
N GLY A 88 -11.29 4.32 -10.68
CA GLY A 88 -12.59 3.69 -10.89
C GLY A 88 -13.76 4.54 -10.43
N ALA A 89 -14.97 4.13 -10.81
CA ALA A 89 -16.20 4.90 -10.57
C ALA A 89 -16.64 4.93 -9.09
N HIS A 90 -16.28 3.89 -8.33
CA HIS A 90 -16.63 3.75 -6.91
C HIS A 90 -15.37 3.76 -6.03
N PHE A 91 -14.36 3.01 -6.43
CA PHE A 91 -13.05 2.98 -5.80
C PHE A 91 -11.98 3.23 -6.85
N ALA A 92 -10.90 3.90 -6.45
CA ALA A 92 -9.62 3.68 -7.10
C ALA A 92 -8.95 2.44 -6.50
N GLU A 93 -8.02 1.84 -7.21
CA GLU A 93 -7.36 0.61 -6.82
C GLU A 93 -5.84 0.75 -6.91
N LEU A 94 -5.14 0.12 -5.97
CA LEU A 94 -3.73 -0.18 -6.09
C LEU A 94 -3.54 -1.68 -6.29
N ASN A 95 -2.96 -2.03 -7.42
CA ASN A 95 -2.64 -3.40 -7.79
C ASN A 95 -1.14 -3.65 -7.69
N LEU A 96 -0.74 -4.90 -7.46
CA LEU A 96 0.67 -5.30 -7.43
C LEU A 96 1.20 -5.48 -8.86
N ALA A 97 1.61 -4.38 -9.49
CA ALA A 97 2.12 -4.40 -10.87
C ALA A 97 3.31 -5.37 -11.02
N TRP A 98 4.19 -5.40 -10.02
CA TRP A 98 5.32 -6.32 -9.94
C TRP A 98 5.57 -6.79 -8.51
N SER A 99 5.73 -8.09 -8.32
CA SER A 99 6.21 -8.68 -7.06
C SER A 99 7.71 -8.95 -7.12
N ALA A 100 8.46 -8.36 -6.19
CA ALA A 100 9.86 -8.69 -5.98
C ALA A 100 10.02 -10.07 -5.34
N VAL A 101 9.11 -10.45 -4.43
CA VAL A 101 9.15 -11.74 -3.72
C VAL A 101 8.88 -12.92 -4.66
N ALA A 102 7.83 -12.83 -5.48
CA ALA A 102 7.49 -13.85 -6.47
C ALA A 102 8.29 -13.72 -7.77
N ASN A 103 8.89 -12.54 -8.01
CA ASN A 103 9.66 -12.22 -9.21
C ASN A 103 8.83 -12.39 -10.50
N GLU A 104 7.57 -11.94 -10.46
CA GLU A 104 6.63 -11.95 -11.57
C GLU A 104 5.69 -10.74 -11.52
N SER A 105 5.02 -10.48 -12.65
CA SER A 105 3.97 -9.47 -12.73
C SER A 105 2.67 -10.05 -12.20
N LEU A 106 1.98 -9.27 -11.37
CA LEU A 106 0.73 -9.64 -10.73
C LEU A 106 -0.32 -8.53 -10.90
N GLU A 107 -0.34 -7.90 -12.08
CA GLU A 107 -1.14 -6.71 -12.36
C GLU A 107 -2.64 -6.85 -12.04
N ASP A 108 -3.19 -8.07 -12.10
CA ASP A 108 -4.59 -8.35 -11.77
C ASP A 108 -4.85 -8.49 -10.25
N THR A 109 -3.80 -8.50 -9.42
CA THR A 109 -3.89 -8.61 -7.96
C THR A 109 -4.11 -7.24 -7.34
N VAL A 110 -5.36 -6.92 -7.03
CA VAL A 110 -5.73 -5.72 -6.27
C VAL A 110 -5.40 -5.94 -4.79
N LEU A 111 -4.51 -5.11 -4.24
CA LEU A 111 -4.15 -5.14 -2.82
C LEU A 111 -4.95 -4.14 -2.00
N ILE A 112 -5.26 -2.98 -2.59
CA ILE A 112 -5.85 -1.85 -1.87
C ILE A 112 -6.94 -1.21 -2.71
N ARG A 113 -8.10 -0.95 -2.09
CA ARG A 113 -9.16 -0.10 -2.67
C ARG A 113 -9.23 1.22 -1.92
N ILE A 114 -9.37 2.31 -2.65
CA ILE A 114 -9.31 3.68 -2.14
C ILE A 114 -10.63 4.37 -2.42
N GLY A 115 -11.32 4.75 -1.35
CA GLY A 115 -12.53 5.59 -1.39
C GLY A 115 -12.26 6.95 -0.73
N SER A 116 -13.17 7.91 -0.94
CA SER A 116 -13.10 9.17 -0.20
C SER A 116 -13.37 8.96 1.29
N ALA A 117 -12.73 9.75 2.16
CA ALA A 117 -13.11 9.91 3.56
C ALA A 117 -13.63 11.33 3.81
N GLU A 118 -14.68 11.45 4.63
CA GLU A 118 -15.22 12.75 5.03
C GLU A 118 -14.43 13.31 6.23
N PRO A 119 -13.81 14.51 6.15
CA PRO A 119 -12.95 15.03 7.22
C PRO A 119 -13.61 15.09 8.60
N GLY A 120 -14.91 15.39 8.68
CA GLY A 120 -15.64 15.43 9.94
C GLY A 120 -16.17 14.07 10.43
N ARG A 121 -16.14 13.04 9.57
CA ARG A 121 -16.74 11.72 9.80
C ARG A 121 -15.93 10.63 9.07
N PRO A 122 -14.66 10.43 9.44
CA PRO A 122 -13.71 9.62 8.68
C PRO A 122 -14.18 8.18 8.44
N TYR A 123 -14.93 7.61 9.39
CA TYR A 123 -15.43 6.24 9.31
C TYR A 123 -16.82 6.09 8.70
N GLN A 124 -17.52 7.20 8.40
CA GLN A 124 -18.87 7.10 7.84
C GLN A 124 -18.87 6.42 6.46
N ASN A 125 -17.87 6.76 5.64
CA ASN A 125 -17.81 6.23 4.28
C ASN A 125 -17.47 4.74 4.26
N ILE A 126 -16.58 4.26 5.13
CA ILE A 126 -16.27 2.82 5.18
C ILE A 126 -17.49 1.99 5.58
N LEU A 127 -18.28 2.46 6.56
CA LEU A 127 -19.53 1.79 6.94
C LEU A 127 -20.52 1.80 5.78
N PHE A 128 -20.67 2.96 5.11
CA PHE A 128 -21.53 3.10 3.94
C PHE A 128 -21.12 2.12 2.83
N TYR A 129 -19.84 2.01 2.50
CA TYR A 129 -19.36 1.08 1.47
C TYR A 129 -19.66 -0.38 1.79
N ALA A 130 -19.49 -0.80 3.05
CA ALA A 130 -19.83 -2.16 3.44
C ALA A 130 -21.34 -2.42 3.36
N GLN A 131 -22.16 -1.51 3.87
CA GLN A 131 -23.62 -1.65 3.86
C GLN A 131 -24.19 -1.63 2.43
N ASP A 132 -23.67 -0.78 1.55
CA ASP A 132 -24.09 -0.68 0.14
C ASP A 132 -23.73 -1.95 -0.66
N ALA A 133 -22.65 -2.64 -0.28
CA ALA A 133 -22.24 -3.89 -0.90
C ALA A 133 -23.02 -5.13 -0.40
N MET A 134 -23.94 -4.98 0.56
CA MET A 134 -24.71 -6.08 1.12
C MET A 134 -26.12 -6.16 0.51
N ASP A 135 -26.55 -7.37 0.14
CA ASP A 135 -27.90 -7.62 -0.37
C ASP A 135 -28.98 -7.53 0.73
N ASP A 136 -28.66 -7.92 1.97
CA ASP A 136 -29.58 -7.89 3.10
C ASP A 136 -29.44 -6.60 3.92
N SER A 137 -30.32 -5.64 3.63
CA SER A 137 -30.37 -4.35 4.35
C SER A 137 -30.55 -4.49 5.86
N ALA A 138 -31.29 -5.50 6.35
CA ALA A 138 -31.52 -5.66 7.79
C ALA A 138 -30.29 -6.23 8.50
N ALA A 139 -29.50 -7.05 7.81
CA ALA A 139 -28.17 -7.46 8.29
C ALA A 139 -27.19 -6.28 8.24
N ALA A 140 -27.21 -5.49 7.16
CA ALA A 140 -26.34 -4.33 6.96
C ALA A 140 -26.49 -3.28 8.08
N GLU A 141 -27.71 -3.04 8.57
CA GLU A 141 -27.97 -2.12 9.68
C GLU A 141 -27.32 -2.52 11.01
N GLN A 142 -26.94 -3.79 11.17
CA GLN A 142 -26.27 -4.29 12.39
C GLN A 142 -24.76 -4.08 12.38
N CYS A 143 -24.20 -3.78 11.20
CA CYS A 143 -22.78 -3.58 11.02
C CYS A 143 -22.32 -2.24 11.59
N MET A 144 -21.12 -2.25 12.16
CA MET A 144 -20.48 -1.08 12.72
C MET A 144 -18.97 -1.12 12.52
N VAL A 145 -18.39 0.06 12.44
CA VAL A 145 -16.93 0.23 12.42
C VAL A 145 -16.39 0.09 13.83
N ARG A 146 -15.34 -0.71 14.00
CA ARG A 146 -14.60 -0.83 15.26
C ARG A 146 -13.09 -0.96 15.00
N PRO A 147 -12.24 -0.58 15.96
CA PRO A 147 -10.82 -0.93 15.89
C PRO A 147 -10.65 -2.43 15.70
N ALA A 148 -9.69 -2.81 14.85
CA ALA A 148 -9.40 -4.22 14.56
C ALA A 148 -8.92 -4.94 15.83
N GLY A 149 -7.92 -4.34 16.51
CA GLY A 149 -7.33 -4.89 17.74
C GLY A 149 -6.67 -6.26 17.53
N VAL A 150 -6.17 -6.53 16.32
CA VAL A 150 -5.48 -7.78 15.96
C VAL A 150 -3.98 -7.57 16.13
N ASP A 151 -3.32 -8.48 16.85
CA ASP A 151 -1.88 -8.41 17.07
C ASP A 151 -1.11 -8.41 15.74
N GLY A 152 -0.12 -7.52 15.62
CA GLY A 152 0.70 -7.34 14.42
C GLY A 152 0.08 -6.47 13.33
N TRP A 153 -1.23 -6.21 13.34
CA TRP A 153 -1.86 -5.29 12.40
C TRP A 153 -1.50 -3.82 12.70
N PRO A 154 -1.64 -2.91 11.72
CA PRO A 154 -1.50 -1.48 11.97
C PRO A 154 -2.38 -1.01 13.13
N ALA A 155 -1.84 -0.17 14.01
CA ALA A 155 -2.54 0.28 15.22
C ALA A 155 -3.81 1.11 14.92
N ASP A 156 -3.90 1.70 13.73
CA ASP A 156 -5.05 2.44 13.21
C ASP A 156 -5.98 1.57 12.34
N ALA A 157 -5.75 0.25 12.28
CA ALA A 157 -6.59 -0.65 11.52
C ALA A 157 -8.01 -0.74 12.10
N MET A 158 -8.99 -0.67 11.21
CA MET A 158 -10.42 -0.72 11.49
C MET A 158 -11.03 -1.92 10.77
N VAL A 159 -12.07 -2.49 11.35
CA VAL A 159 -12.88 -3.55 10.74
C VAL A 159 -14.35 -3.18 10.82
N ILE A 160 -15.14 -3.75 9.93
CA ILE A 160 -16.60 -3.63 9.95
C ILE A 160 -17.16 -4.97 10.38
N ASP A 161 -17.86 -4.97 11.51
CA ASP A 161 -18.38 -6.19 12.11
C ASP A 161 -19.67 -5.86 12.86
N VAL A 162 -20.37 -6.88 13.33
CA VAL A 162 -21.48 -6.71 14.26
C VAL A 162 -20.97 -6.36 15.67
N SER A 163 -21.88 -6.01 16.58
CA SER A 163 -21.52 -5.71 17.97
C SER A 163 -20.82 -6.91 18.63
N PRO A 164 -19.96 -6.70 19.66
CA PRO A 164 -19.31 -7.81 20.37
C PRO A 164 -20.30 -8.85 20.93
N GLU A 165 -21.49 -8.39 21.36
CA GLU A 165 -22.56 -9.25 21.86
C GLU A 165 -23.16 -10.14 20.77
N GLU A 166 -23.35 -9.59 19.57
CA GLU A 166 -23.84 -10.35 18.43
C GLU A 166 -22.75 -11.30 17.90
N ALA A 167 -21.52 -10.80 17.82
CA ALA A 167 -20.38 -11.58 17.35
C ALA A 167 -20.09 -12.78 18.26
N ALA A 168 -20.39 -12.70 19.55
CA ALA A 168 -20.27 -13.81 20.50
C ALA A 168 -21.30 -14.93 20.29
N LYS A 169 -22.35 -14.71 19.49
CA LYS A 169 -23.35 -15.72 19.12
C LYS A 169 -22.96 -16.52 17.89
N ALA A 170 -22.02 -16.03 17.09
CA ALA A 170 -21.56 -16.71 15.89
C ALA A 170 -20.87 -18.04 16.25
N PRO A 171 -21.04 -19.11 15.44
CA PRO A 171 -20.26 -20.34 15.60
C PRO A 171 -18.77 -20.03 15.60
N SER A 172 -18.02 -20.67 16.51
CA SER A 172 -16.57 -20.45 16.63
C SER A 172 -15.77 -21.14 15.52
N ASP A 173 -16.40 -22.02 14.75
CA ASP A 173 -15.83 -22.85 13.69
C ASP A 173 -16.17 -22.37 12.27
N GLU A 174 -16.89 -21.24 12.13
CA GLU A 174 -17.20 -20.64 10.83
C GLU A 174 -16.52 -19.27 10.68
N PRO A 175 -16.03 -18.91 9.48
CA PRO A 175 -15.45 -17.59 9.24
C PRO A 175 -16.46 -16.49 9.48
N ARG A 176 -16.06 -15.48 10.26
CA ARG A 176 -16.88 -14.28 10.42
C ARG A 176 -16.95 -13.53 9.10
N THR A 177 -18.17 -13.36 8.58
CA THR A 177 -18.45 -12.67 7.30
C THR A 177 -19.76 -11.86 7.34
N ALA A 178 -20.24 -11.53 8.55
CA ALA A 178 -21.56 -10.95 8.78
C ALA A 178 -21.79 -9.59 8.07
N CYS A 179 -20.72 -8.84 7.78
CA CYS A 179 -20.78 -7.51 7.18
C CYS A 179 -20.29 -7.45 5.73
N GLY A 180 -20.42 -8.58 5.02
CA GLY A 180 -20.10 -8.67 3.59
C GLY A 180 -18.60 -8.57 3.29
N MET A 181 -18.27 -8.33 2.02
CA MET A 181 -16.88 -8.39 1.51
C MET A 181 -15.92 -7.33 2.07
N PHE A 182 -16.47 -6.25 2.63
CA PHE A 182 -15.72 -5.18 3.29
C PHE A 182 -15.73 -5.29 4.81
N GLY A 183 -16.37 -6.35 5.32
CA GLY A 183 -16.40 -6.71 6.73
C GLY A 183 -15.11 -7.35 7.22
N LEU A 184 -15.05 -7.63 8.52
CA LEU A 184 -14.04 -8.52 9.09
C LEU A 184 -14.10 -9.85 8.36
N ASP A 185 -12.95 -10.30 7.87
CA ASP A 185 -12.70 -11.65 7.38
C ASP A 185 -11.55 -12.21 8.23
N GLN A 186 -11.78 -13.32 8.91
CA GLN A 186 -10.78 -13.92 9.81
C GLN A 186 -9.77 -14.81 9.07
N ASP A 187 -10.08 -15.19 7.83
CA ASP A 187 -9.21 -16.02 7.00
C ASP A 187 -8.25 -15.18 6.17
N ASN A 188 -8.50 -13.87 6.03
CA ASN A 188 -7.67 -12.93 5.28
C ASN A 188 -7.20 -11.76 6.16
N SER A 189 -6.03 -11.20 5.87
CA SER A 189 -5.61 -9.93 6.50
C SER A 189 -6.27 -8.76 5.78
N SER A 190 -7.57 -8.59 6.01
CA SER A 190 -8.36 -7.51 5.41
C SER A 190 -8.82 -6.51 6.45
N TYR A 191 -8.50 -5.23 6.24
CA TYR A 191 -8.82 -4.16 7.16
C TYR A 191 -8.88 -2.80 6.46
N TRP A 192 -9.60 -1.88 7.09
CA TRP A 192 -9.65 -0.48 6.69
C TRP A 192 -8.59 0.33 7.43
N ARG A 193 -8.00 1.32 6.79
CA ARG A 193 -7.34 2.47 7.43
C ARG A 193 -7.94 3.76 6.87
N VAL A 194 -7.95 4.83 7.65
CA VAL A 194 -8.45 6.13 7.19
C VAL A 194 -7.40 7.20 7.48
N PHE A 195 -6.79 7.73 6.43
CA PHE A 195 -5.73 8.72 6.53
C PHE A 195 -5.64 9.57 5.26
N GLN A 196 -5.13 10.80 5.39
CA GLN A 196 -4.84 11.73 4.29
C GLN A 196 -6.04 12.00 3.36
N GLY A 197 -7.25 12.07 3.95
CA GLY A 197 -8.50 12.32 3.22
C GLY A 197 -9.14 11.09 2.55
N TYR A 198 -8.59 9.89 2.72
CA TYR A 198 -9.07 8.68 2.06
C TYR A 198 -9.35 7.53 3.01
N SER A 199 -10.24 6.64 2.57
CA SER A 199 -10.51 5.34 3.16
C SER A 199 -9.81 4.27 2.34
N TRP A 200 -8.91 3.53 2.97
CA TRP A 200 -8.05 2.53 2.35
C TRP A 200 -8.46 1.14 2.83
N TRP A 201 -9.04 0.33 1.96
CA TRP A 201 -9.35 -1.07 2.22
C TRP A 201 -8.19 -1.94 1.75
N PHE A 202 -7.46 -2.51 2.71
CA PHE A 202 -6.39 -3.47 2.45
C PHE A 202 -6.99 -4.86 2.39
N GLN A 203 -6.65 -5.61 1.35
CA GLN A 203 -7.01 -7.02 1.20
C GLN A 203 -5.73 -7.82 0.98
N LEU A 204 -5.01 -8.07 2.07
CA LEU A 204 -3.75 -8.78 2.05
C LEU A 204 -4.06 -10.25 2.33
N SER A 205 -4.13 -11.07 1.28
CA SER A 205 -4.26 -12.52 1.48
C SER A 205 -3.01 -13.08 2.19
N GLN A 206 -3.13 -14.23 2.86
CA GLN A 206 -1.99 -14.87 3.54
C GLN A 206 -0.85 -15.21 2.57
N ASP A 207 -1.20 -15.46 1.31
CA ASP A 207 -0.27 -15.71 0.20
C ASP A 207 0.14 -14.42 -0.52
N ALA A 208 -0.60 -13.32 -0.31
CA ALA A 208 -0.33 -12.03 -0.92
C ALA A 208 0.83 -11.36 -0.18
N TYR A 209 2.01 -11.80 -0.57
CA TYR A 209 3.05 -10.90 -1.03
C TYR A 209 3.42 -9.87 0.03
N GLN A 210 4.43 -10.24 0.81
CA GLN A 210 5.25 -9.38 1.66
C GLN A 210 5.99 -8.29 0.85
N ASP A 211 5.45 -7.90 -0.30
CA ASP A 211 6.02 -6.97 -1.25
C ASP A 211 5.85 -5.51 -0.82
N ILE A 212 4.88 -5.22 0.05
CA ILE A 212 4.56 -3.85 0.49
C ILE A 212 4.36 -3.85 2.01
N ASP A 213 4.92 -2.85 2.71
CA ASP A 213 4.57 -2.59 4.10
C ASP A 213 3.34 -1.69 4.17
N PRO A 214 2.15 -2.22 4.52
CA PRO A 214 0.91 -1.46 4.50
C PRO A 214 0.89 -0.30 5.51
N ARG A 215 1.79 -0.30 6.51
CA ARG A 215 1.90 0.77 7.51
C ARG A 215 2.56 2.02 6.95
N SER A 216 3.30 1.89 5.85
CA SER A 216 4.20 2.94 5.34
C SER A 216 3.57 3.90 4.31
N LEU A 217 2.39 3.57 3.80
CA LEU A 217 1.74 4.34 2.74
C LEU A 217 1.56 5.80 3.16
N THR A 218 2.18 6.70 2.39
CA THR A 218 2.13 8.14 2.63
C THR A 218 2.00 8.91 1.32
N LEU A 219 0.89 9.62 1.17
CA LEU A 219 0.69 10.56 0.08
C LEU A 219 1.53 11.82 0.28
N VAL A 220 2.17 12.25 -0.80
CA VAL A 220 2.91 13.50 -0.89
C VAL A 220 2.45 14.31 -2.09
N GLN A 221 2.60 15.62 -1.98
CA GLN A 221 2.29 16.58 -3.03
C GLN A 221 3.38 17.65 -3.14
N PRO A 222 3.52 18.34 -4.28
CA PRO A 222 4.47 19.43 -4.41
C PRO A 222 4.18 20.54 -3.39
N ASP A 223 5.23 21.09 -2.78
CA ASP A 223 5.11 22.19 -1.80
C ASP A 223 5.02 23.59 -2.43
N GLY A 224 5.08 23.68 -3.77
CA GLY A 224 5.08 24.93 -4.53
C GLY A 224 6.43 25.67 -4.59
N THR A 225 7.46 25.17 -3.92
CA THR A 225 8.83 25.71 -3.90
C THR A 225 9.88 24.78 -4.53
N GLY A 226 9.42 23.67 -5.13
CA GLY A 226 10.25 22.65 -5.76
C GLY A 226 10.61 21.48 -4.84
N GLY A 227 10.01 21.44 -3.64
CA GLY A 227 10.05 20.29 -2.74
C GLY A 227 8.72 19.54 -2.68
N TRP A 228 8.63 18.65 -1.71
CA TRP A 228 7.47 17.79 -1.47
C TRP A 228 7.03 17.97 -0.01
N MET A 229 5.74 17.77 0.24
CA MET A 229 5.17 17.75 1.58
C MET A 229 4.18 16.60 1.70
N THR A 230 4.01 16.06 2.91
CA THR A 230 2.98 15.06 3.20
C THR A 230 1.60 15.70 3.10
N VAL A 231 0.65 14.97 2.53
CA VAL A 231 -0.77 15.33 2.59
C VAL A 231 -1.25 15.15 4.04
N GLU A 232 -2.13 16.04 4.52
CA GLU A 232 -2.76 15.94 5.85
C GLU A 232 -4.06 15.13 5.81
#